data_AF-A0A669DS84-F1
#
_entry.id   AF-A0A669DS84-F1
#
_cell.length_a   1.000
_cell.length_b   1.000
_cell.length_c   1.000
_cell.angle_alpha   90.00
_cell.angle_beta   90.00
_cell.angle_gamma   90.00
#
_symmetry.space_group_name_H-M   'P 1'
#
loop_
_entity.id
_entity.type
_entity.pdbx_description
1 polymer ?
#
loop_
_entity_poly.entity_id
_entity_poly.type
_entity_poly.pdbx_seq_one_letter_code
_entity_poly.pdbx_strand_id
1 'polypeptide(L)'
;MQRLFILTLSLIPWIPAVLCWVSTKKEFTGPEGGSLTVECRYGSHYDKHVKYWCHGWTTTFCEILARTDETSSANQDKVSISDDRGKYMFTVTMKNLKETDSGWYSCGVIIGNEWQADDIANTEVKVFHGVRVVNRIVSGEEGSSLTVQCLYTLRLRLSEKKWCRRGDASSCLSTGSKGSYEDASVAISDDITGAFNVTLKKLQMSDAGGYLCSAGQQQVDVQVQVRPHGSTKPVTTPPTPSQPWYHYRYMLESIVGCSSLLLLVGLAVLARKIQRKKASSRFKETEEIFPDNPKGMRDLQRSKEHIIKIDNKGTINLLAY
;
A
#
# COMPACT_ATOMS: atom_id res chain seq x y z
N MET A 1 22.79 31.44 32.84
CA MET A 1 21.96 30.46 32.09
C MET A 1 21.80 30.83 30.60
N GLN A 2 22.89 31.14 29.88
CA GLN A 2 22.81 31.59 28.48
C GLN A 2 23.80 30.87 27.55
N ARG A 3 24.62 29.96 28.09
CA ARG A 3 25.56 29.12 27.31
C ARG A 3 25.04 27.70 27.00
N LEU A 4 23.96 27.25 27.65
CA LEU A 4 23.33 25.95 27.33
C LEU A 4 22.35 26.00 26.14
N PHE A 5 21.84 27.18 25.77
CA PHE A 5 20.92 27.33 24.63
C PHE A 5 21.62 27.38 23.26
N ILE A 6 22.94 27.56 23.21
CA ILE A 6 23.71 27.61 21.95
C ILE A 6 24.17 26.21 21.51
N LEU A 7 24.23 25.24 22.44
CA LEU A 7 24.63 23.85 22.15
C LEU A 7 23.48 22.93 21.73
N THR A 8 22.22 23.34 21.90
CA THR A 8 21.06 22.60 21.38
C THR A 8 20.74 22.96 19.93
N LEU A 9 21.16 24.14 19.46
CA LEU A 9 20.99 24.55 18.06
C LEU A 9 22.05 23.95 17.11
N SER A 10 23.19 23.48 17.63
CA SER A 10 24.26 22.85 16.84
C SER A 10 24.03 21.35 16.55
N LEU A 11 22.96 20.75 17.08
CA LEU A 11 22.56 19.36 16.82
C LEU A 11 21.44 19.23 15.77
N ILE A 12 20.90 20.34 15.25
CA ILE A 12 19.91 20.36 14.16
C ILE A 12 20.52 20.36 12.72
N PRO A 13 21.85 20.26 12.47
CA PRO A 13 22.34 19.94 11.12
C PRO A 13 22.28 18.46 10.73
N TRP A 14 21.77 17.56 11.59
CA TRP A 14 21.83 16.11 11.40
C TRP A 14 20.45 15.47 11.18
N ILE A 15 19.53 16.19 10.52
CA ILE A 15 18.39 15.56 9.85
C ILE A 15 18.50 15.67 8.31
N PRO A 16 19.58 15.19 7.65
CA PRO A 16 19.56 14.96 6.21
C PRO A 16 18.97 13.59 5.83
N ALA A 17 18.39 12.84 6.78
CA ALA A 17 17.82 11.51 6.52
C ALA A 17 16.31 11.49 6.18
N VAL A 18 15.62 12.65 6.22
CA VAL A 18 14.17 12.71 5.92
C VAL A 18 13.90 12.99 4.44
N LEU A 19 14.93 13.24 3.64
CA LEU A 19 14.76 13.65 2.25
C LEU A 19 14.80 12.45 1.30
N CYS A 20 15.63 11.43 1.52
CA CYS A 20 15.68 10.24 0.66
C CYS A 20 14.54 9.25 0.92
N TRP A 21 13.46 9.36 0.15
CA TRP A 21 12.39 8.37 0.15
C TRP A 21 11.61 8.35 -1.16
N VAL A 22 11.06 7.17 -1.45
CA VAL A 22 9.96 6.95 -2.40
C VAL A 22 8.80 6.30 -1.63
N SER A 23 7.56 6.68 -1.92
CA SER A 23 6.40 5.99 -1.35
C SER A 23 5.25 5.88 -2.34
N THR A 24 4.45 4.83 -2.14
CA THR A 24 3.21 4.60 -2.85
C THR A 24 2.26 3.80 -1.95
N LYS A 25 1.01 3.61 -2.37
CA LYS A 25 0.06 2.74 -1.66
C LYS A 25 0.55 1.29 -1.75
N LYS A 26 0.28 0.50 -0.72
CA LYS A 26 0.68 -0.91 -0.68
C LYS A 26 -0.04 -1.78 -1.71
N GLU A 27 -1.23 -1.38 -2.13
CA GLU A 27 -2.04 -2.13 -3.06
C GLU A 27 -2.85 -1.20 -3.96
N PHE A 28 -2.97 -1.57 -5.22
CA PHE A 28 -3.91 -1.00 -6.18
C PHE A 28 -4.74 -2.12 -6.78
N THR A 29 -6.05 -1.90 -6.86
CA THR A 29 -6.98 -2.85 -7.46
C THR A 29 -7.62 -2.22 -8.70
N GLY A 30 -7.58 -2.90 -9.84
CA GLY A 30 -8.16 -2.45 -11.10
C GLY A 30 -9.04 -3.52 -11.76
N PRO A 31 -10.07 -3.13 -12.53
CA PRO A 31 -10.91 -4.08 -13.26
C PRO A 31 -10.19 -4.62 -14.49
N GLU A 32 -10.38 -5.91 -14.79
CA GLU A 32 -9.97 -6.47 -16.07
C GLU A 32 -10.59 -5.71 -17.26
N GLY A 33 -9.75 -5.35 -18.23
CA GLY A 33 -10.05 -4.53 -19.40
C GLY A 33 -10.11 -3.03 -19.13
N GLY A 34 -10.04 -2.60 -17.87
CA GLY A 34 -10.00 -1.19 -17.49
C GLY A 34 -8.58 -0.66 -17.33
N SER A 35 -8.46 0.43 -16.56
CA SER A 35 -7.19 1.08 -16.24
C SER A 35 -7.06 1.34 -14.75
N LEU A 36 -5.83 1.40 -14.25
CA LEU A 36 -5.50 1.89 -12.92
C LEU A 36 -4.40 2.94 -12.99
N THR A 37 -4.37 3.80 -11.97
CA THR A 37 -3.37 4.85 -11.83
C THR A 37 -2.66 4.68 -10.50
N VAL A 38 -1.34 4.56 -10.56
CA VAL A 38 -0.44 4.48 -9.41
C VAL A 38 0.22 5.83 -9.22
N GLU A 39 0.16 6.34 -7.99
CA GLU A 39 0.84 7.56 -7.60
C GLU A 39 2.07 7.19 -6.76
N CYS A 40 3.22 7.68 -7.18
CA CYS A 40 4.51 7.46 -6.53
C CYS A 40 5.07 8.82 -6.08
N ARG A 41 5.13 9.05 -4.78
CA ARG A 41 5.73 10.27 -4.21
C ARG A 41 7.20 10.06 -3.93
N TYR A 42 7.97 11.13 -4.02
CA TYR A 42 9.41 11.08 -3.79
C TYR A 42 9.90 12.34 -3.08
N GLY A 43 11.06 12.26 -2.43
CA GLY A 43 11.70 13.41 -1.79
C GLY A 43 12.29 14.42 -2.78
N SER A 44 12.36 15.69 -2.40
CA SER A 44 12.70 16.80 -3.32
C SER A 44 14.06 16.69 -4.00
N HIS A 45 15.03 16.03 -3.37
CA HIS A 45 16.36 15.77 -3.95
C HIS A 45 16.31 14.79 -5.14
N TYR A 46 15.21 14.06 -5.34
CA TYR A 46 14.98 13.20 -6.50
C TYR A 46 14.34 13.92 -7.70
N ASP A 47 14.17 15.24 -7.67
CA ASP A 47 13.53 16.03 -8.73
C ASP A 47 14.11 15.79 -10.13
N LYS A 48 15.44 15.70 -10.24
CA LYS A 48 16.18 15.51 -11.50
C LYS A 48 16.48 14.06 -11.83
N HIS A 49 16.15 13.13 -10.93
CA HIS A 49 16.45 11.72 -11.11
C HIS A 49 15.40 11.05 -11.99
N VAL A 50 15.82 10.04 -12.75
CA VAL A 50 14.92 9.26 -13.59
C VAL A 50 14.01 8.41 -12.71
N LYS A 51 12.70 8.48 -12.98
CA LYS A 51 11.69 7.61 -12.37
C LYS A 51 11.39 6.44 -13.29
N TYR A 52 11.11 5.28 -12.70
CA TYR A 52 10.73 4.09 -13.43
C TYR A 52 9.62 3.29 -12.73
N TRP A 53 8.94 2.47 -13.52
CA TRP A 53 7.97 1.49 -13.08
C TRP A 53 8.46 0.09 -13.40
N CYS A 54 8.55 -0.76 -12.39
CA CYS A 54 9.09 -2.11 -12.52
C CYS A 54 8.07 -3.18 -12.14
N HIS A 55 8.07 -4.30 -12.85
CA HIS A 55 7.28 -5.49 -12.51
C HIS A 55 8.19 -6.62 -12.05
N GLY A 56 7.98 -7.14 -10.85
CA GLY A 56 8.79 -8.21 -10.26
C GLY A 56 8.91 -8.10 -8.75
N TRP A 57 9.38 -9.18 -8.13
CA TRP A 57 9.41 -9.33 -6.67
C TRP A 57 10.56 -8.56 -5.99
N THR A 58 11.65 -8.29 -6.70
CA THR A 58 12.87 -7.65 -6.17
C THR A 58 13.53 -6.75 -7.19
N THR A 59 14.33 -5.78 -6.76
CA THR A 59 15.04 -4.83 -7.63
C THR A 59 16.01 -5.48 -8.61
N THR A 60 16.64 -6.60 -8.23
CA THR A 60 17.57 -7.36 -9.08
C THR A 60 16.89 -8.22 -10.15
N PHE A 61 15.59 -8.49 -10.00
CA PHE A 61 14.81 -9.36 -10.89
C PHE A 61 13.49 -8.69 -11.32
N CYS A 62 13.48 -7.36 -11.48
CA CYS A 62 12.31 -6.64 -11.96
C CYS A 62 12.49 -6.21 -13.42
N GLU A 63 11.43 -6.34 -14.20
CA GLU A 63 11.35 -5.88 -15.58
C GLU A 63 10.90 -4.41 -15.58
N ILE A 64 11.74 -3.52 -16.11
CA ILE A 64 11.38 -2.10 -16.23
C ILE A 64 10.38 -1.94 -17.37
N LEU A 65 9.16 -1.54 -17.04
CA LEU A 65 8.06 -1.39 -18.00
C LEU A 65 7.98 0.02 -18.60
N ALA A 66 8.36 1.03 -17.82
CA ALA A 66 8.33 2.43 -18.25
C ALA A 66 9.35 3.26 -17.48
N ARG A 67 9.94 4.25 -18.16
CA ARG A 67 10.86 5.24 -17.57
C ARG A 67 10.52 6.64 -18.07
N THR A 68 10.90 7.63 -17.28
CA THR A 68 10.61 9.05 -17.56
C THR A 68 11.59 9.69 -18.55
N ASP A 69 12.75 9.07 -18.79
CA ASP A 69 13.75 9.47 -19.79
C ASP A 69 13.56 8.78 -21.15
N GLU A 70 12.64 7.81 -21.23
CA GLU A 70 12.31 7.10 -22.46
C GLU A 70 11.03 7.66 -23.09
N THR A 71 11.15 8.17 -24.31
CA THR A 71 10.00 8.69 -25.08
C THR A 71 9.19 7.60 -25.78
N SER A 72 9.77 6.39 -25.93
CA SER A 72 9.12 5.22 -26.49
C SER A 72 9.60 3.94 -25.81
N SER A 73 8.78 3.37 -24.93
CA SER A 73 9.00 2.01 -24.42
C SER A 73 8.18 1.00 -25.22
N ALA A 74 8.63 -0.26 -25.26
CA ALA A 74 7.86 -1.34 -25.90
C ALA A 74 6.44 -1.51 -25.32
N ASN A 75 6.18 -0.95 -24.13
CA ASN A 75 4.93 -1.04 -23.41
C ASN A 75 4.10 0.25 -23.44
N GLN A 76 4.45 1.27 -24.23
CA GLN A 76 3.87 2.61 -24.15
C GLN A 76 2.33 2.66 -24.32
N ASP A 77 1.77 1.76 -25.14
CA ASP A 77 0.31 1.65 -25.32
C ASP A 77 -0.41 1.11 -24.07
N LYS A 78 0.30 0.33 -23.26
CA LYS A 78 -0.23 -0.34 -22.06
C LYS A 78 0.14 0.40 -20.77
N VAL A 79 1.35 0.94 -20.67
CA VAL A 79 1.89 1.57 -19.47
C VAL A 79 2.48 2.93 -19.85
N SER A 80 1.97 4.00 -19.23
CA SER A 80 2.52 5.34 -19.36
C SER A 80 3.01 5.85 -18.01
N ILE A 81 4.13 6.56 -17.99
CA ILE A 81 4.70 7.19 -16.81
C ILE A 81 4.87 8.70 -17.06
N SER A 82 4.55 9.52 -16.07
CA SER A 82 4.68 10.97 -16.14
C SER A 82 5.16 11.53 -14.81
N ASP A 83 6.19 12.38 -14.82
CA ASP A 83 6.76 12.99 -13.61
C ASP A 83 6.28 14.43 -13.42
N ASP A 84 5.59 14.72 -12.32
CA ASP A 84 5.22 16.07 -11.90
C ASP A 84 6.21 16.55 -10.83
N ARG A 85 7.30 17.17 -11.32
CA ARG A 85 8.40 17.67 -10.47
C ARG A 85 7.98 18.75 -9.49
N GLY A 86 6.94 19.53 -9.81
CA GLY A 86 6.41 20.56 -8.91
C GLY A 86 5.71 19.96 -7.69
N LYS A 87 5.21 18.73 -7.80
CA LYS A 87 4.52 18.00 -6.72
C LYS A 87 5.37 16.90 -6.08
N TYR A 88 6.59 16.69 -6.57
CA TYR A 88 7.46 15.57 -6.19
C TYR A 88 6.72 14.22 -6.27
N MET A 89 6.02 14.02 -7.38
CA MET A 89 5.19 12.85 -7.61
C MET A 89 5.19 12.47 -9.08
N PHE A 90 5.46 11.21 -9.37
CA PHE A 90 5.23 10.65 -10.69
C PHE A 90 4.01 9.72 -10.66
N THR A 91 3.36 9.63 -11.80
CA THR A 91 2.14 8.87 -12.00
C THR A 91 2.37 7.81 -13.07
N VAL A 92 1.95 6.59 -12.77
CA VAL A 92 1.94 5.47 -13.71
C VAL A 92 0.51 5.12 -14.04
N THR A 93 0.16 5.04 -15.31
CA THR A 93 -1.16 4.58 -15.77
C THR A 93 -0.99 3.27 -16.51
N MET A 94 -1.66 2.23 -16.04
CA MET A 94 -1.74 0.93 -16.70
C MET A 94 -3.13 0.79 -17.33
N LYS A 95 -3.20 0.49 -18.62
CA LYS A 95 -4.44 0.37 -19.41
C LYS A 95 -4.66 -1.06 -19.86
N ASN A 96 -5.91 -1.37 -20.19
CA ASN A 96 -6.34 -2.69 -20.69
C ASN A 96 -5.82 -3.83 -19.81
N LEU A 97 -6.04 -3.70 -18.50
CA LEU A 97 -5.54 -4.63 -17.49
C LEU A 97 -5.98 -6.06 -17.77
N LYS A 98 -5.07 -7.01 -17.68
CA LYS A 98 -5.34 -8.45 -17.75
C LYS A 98 -5.13 -9.08 -16.39
N GLU A 99 -5.80 -10.20 -16.13
CA GLU A 99 -5.61 -10.96 -14.89
C GLU A 99 -4.13 -11.29 -14.62
N THR A 100 -3.38 -11.59 -15.69
CA THR A 100 -1.93 -11.86 -15.69
C THR A 100 -1.07 -10.65 -15.32
N ASP A 101 -1.65 -9.44 -15.30
CA ASP A 101 -0.94 -8.23 -14.87
C ASP A 101 -0.96 -8.08 -13.34
N SER A 102 -1.67 -8.96 -12.63
CA SER A 102 -1.62 -8.98 -11.17
C SER A 102 -0.24 -9.43 -10.69
N GLY A 103 0.31 -8.75 -9.68
CA GLY A 103 1.63 -9.07 -9.18
C GLY A 103 2.26 -7.94 -8.38
N TRP A 104 3.54 -8.11 -8.06
CA TRP A 104 4.33 -7.11 -7.36
C TRP A 104 5.00 -6.15 -8.34
N TYR A 105 4.91 -4.88 -8.01
CA TYR A 105 5.49 -3.78 -8.77
C TYR A 105 6.24 -2.85 -7.84
N SER A 106 7.09 -2.01 -8.44
CA SER A 106 7.85 -1.00 -7.71
C SER A 106 7.82 0.33 -8.45
N CYS A 107 7.50 1.39 -7.71
CA CYS A 107 7.91 2.75 -8.05
C CYS A 107 9.41 2.85 -7.76
N GLY A 108 10.24 3.29 -8.71
CA GLY A 108 11.67 3.42 -8.47
C GLY A 108 12.26 4.75 -8.94
N VAL A 109 13.35 5.15 -8.28
CA VAL A 109 14.16 6.32 -8.63
C VAL A 109 15.61 5.88 -8.85
N ILE A 110 16.15 6.21 -10.01
CA ILE A 110 17.53 5.88 -10.38
C ILE A 110 18.46 6.95 -9.80
N ILE A 111 19.30 6.56 -8.83
CA ILE A 111 20.19 7.49 -8.10
C ILE A 111 21.54 7.65 -8.81
N GLY A 112 22.03 6.57 -9.43
CA GLY A 112 23.24 6.59 -10.25
C GLY A 112 24.54 6.33 -9.48
N ASN A 113 25.40 5.55 -10.16
CA ASN A 113 26.69 4.94 -9.80
C ASN A 113 26.64 3.58 -9.08
N GLU A 114 27.62 2.72 -9.41
CA GLU A 114 27.70 1.27 -9.12
C GLU A 114 27.58 0.88 -7.63
N TRP A 115 27.57 1.87 -6.72
CA TRP A 115 27.62 1.69 -5.27
C TRP A 115 26.33 2.08 -4.56
N GLN A 116 25.33 2.64 -5.26
CA GLN A 116 24.06 3.06 -4.68
C GLN A 116 22.89 2.29 -5.29
N ALA A 117 22.14 1.61 -4.42
CA ALA A 117 20.88 0.99 -4.81
C ALA A 117 19.83 2.08 -5.10
N ASP A 118 19.02 1.84 -6.13
CA ASP A 118 17.84 2.66 -6.41
C ASP A 118 16.90 2.71 -5.20
N ASP A 119 16.24 3.86 -5.00
CA ASP A 119 15.20 4.01 -3.98
C ASP A 119 13.88 3.56 -4.56
N ILE A 120 13.20 2.64 -3.88
CA ILE A 120 12.03 1.96 -4.39
C ILE A 120 10.90 1.85 -3.35
N ALA A 121 9.67 1.91 -3.85
CA ALA A 121 8.47 1.61 -3.08
C ALA A 121 7.66 0.50 -3.75
N ASN A 122 7.54 -0.63 -3.05
CA ASN A 122 6.79 -1.79 -3.52
C ASN A 122 5.28 -1.63 -3.32
N THR A 123 4.54 -2.15 -4.29
CA THR A 123 3.09 -2.20 -4.30
C THR A 123 2.59 -3.46 -5.00
N GLU A 124 1.43 -3.94 -4.59
CA GLU A 124 0.75 -5.06 -5.23
C GLU A 124 -0.34 -4.54 -6.16
N VAL A 125 -0.34 -4.97 -7.41
CA VAL A 125 -1.44 -4.72 -8.36
C VAL A 125 -2.32 -5.95 -8.38
N LYS A 126 -3.62 -5.76 -8.14
CA LYS A 126 -4.65 -6.80 -8.21
C LYS A 126 -5.62 -6.47 -9.33
N VAL A 127 -5.65 -7.31 -10.35
CA VAL A 127 -6.66 -7.23 -11.40
C VAL A 127 -7.79 -8.18 -11.05
N PHE A 128 -8.96 -7.62 -10.76
CA PHE A 128 -10.12 -8.45 -10.44
C PHE A 128 -10.96 -8.70 -11.70
N HIS A 129 -11.58 -9.88 -11.71
CA HIS A 129 -12.65 -10.26 -12.62
C HIS A 129 -13.98 -10.29 -11.85
N GLY A 130 -15.09 -9.96 -12.50
CA GLY A 130 -16.43 -10.03 -11.90
C GLY A 130 -17.27 -8.76 -12.02
N VAL A 131 -18.19 -8.62 -11.07
CA VAL A 131 -19.19 -7.55 -10.97
C VAL A 131 -18.94 -6.75 -9.69
N ARG A 132 -19.10 -5.43 -9.75
CA ARG A 132 -19.04 -4.51 -8.60
C ARG A 132 -20.18 -3.50 -8.69
N VAL A 133 -20.56 -2.94 -7.56
CA VAL A 133 -21.56 -1.87 -7.50
C VAL A 133 -20.89 -0.54 -7.12
N VAL A 134 -21.33 0.56 -7.72
CA VAL A 134 -20.83 1.91 -7.38
C VAL A 134 -21.15 2.25 -5.93
N ASN A 135 -22.43 2.08 -5.53
CA ASN A 135 -22.90 2.30 -4.17
C ASN A 135 -23.49 1.02 -3.60
N ARG A 136 -22.89 0.48 -2.53
CA ARG A 136 -23.39 -0.74 -1.85
C ARG A 136 -24.74 -0.52 -1.16
N ILE A 137 -25.04 0.71 -0.78
CA ILE A 137 -26.31 1.11 -0.16
C ILE A 137 -26.89 2.24 -0.99
N VAL A 138 -28.10 2.06 -1.50
CA VAL A 138 -28.86 3.09 -2.20
C VAL A 138 -30.13 3.39 -1.41
N SER A 139 -30.51 4.65 -1.34
CA SER A 139 -31.70 5.08 -0.62
C SER A 139 -32.59 5.95 -1.51
N GLY A 140 -33.88 5.65 -1.57
CA GLY A 140 -34.88 6.48 -2.23
C GLY A 140 -36.08 6.74 -1.32
N GLU A 141 -36.90 7.72 -1.67
CA GLU A 141 -38.17 7.98 -1.00
C GLU A 141 -39.28 7.13 -1.62
N GLU A 142 -40.28 6.75 -0.84
CA GLU A 142 -41.47 6.08 -1.33
C GLU A 142 -42.16 6.91 -2.44
N GLY A 143 -42.54 6.23 -3.53
CA GLY A 143 -43.06 6.82 -4.75
C GLY A 143 -42.00 7.35 -5.72
N SER A 144 -40.75 7.54 -5.30
CA SER A 144 -39.66 8.00 -6.16
C SER A 144 -39.08 6.88 -7.03
N SER A 145 -38.13 7.23 -7.90
CA SER A 145 -37.34 6.24 -8.65
C SER A 145 -35.86 6.38 -8.28
N LEU A 146 -35.16 5.26 -8.11
CA LEU A 146 -33.71 5.25 -7.87
C LEU A 146 -33.02 4.35 -8.91
N THR A 147 -31.73 4.61 -9.14
CA THR A 147 -30.92 3.80 -10.05
C THR A 147 -29.72 3.22 -9.34
N VAL A 148 -29.50 1.93 -9.53
CA VAL A 148 -28.32 1.18 -9.09
C VAL A 148 -27.42 0.99 -10.31
N GLN A 149 -26.18 1.45 -10.21
CA GLN A 149 -25.18 1.25 -11.25
C GLN A 149 -24.26 0.09 -10.88
N CYS A 150 -24.29 -0.95 -11.71
CA CYS A 150 -23.50 -2.16 -11.54
C CYS A 150 -22.47 -2.27 -12.66
N LEU A 151 -21.21 -2.28 -12.25
CA LEU A 151 -20.05 -2.37 -13.10
C LEU A 151 -19.66 -3.83 -13.30
N TYR A 152 -19.16 -4.18 -14.47
CA TYR A 152 -18.65 -5.51 -14.76
C TYR A 152 -17.41 -5.43 -15.63
N THR A 153 -16.63 -6.51 -15.59
CA THR A 153 -15.35 -6.63 -16.29
C THR A 153 -15.52 -7.09 -17.74
N LEU A 154 -14.50 -6.84 -18.57
CA LEU A 154 -14.52 -7.05 -20.03
C LEU A 154 -15.07 -8.42 -20.47
N ARG A 155 -14.68 -9.50 -19.79
CA ARG A 155 -15.12 -10.88 -20.10
C ARG A 155 -16.62 -11.10 -19.90
N LEU A 156 -17.32 -10.24 -19.16
CA LEU A 156 -18.76 -10.33 -18.88
C LEU A 156 -19.62 -9.42 -19.77
N ARG A 157 -19.01 -8.73 -20.75
CA ARG A 157 -19.74 -7.85 -21.68
C ARG A 157 -20.94 -8.53 -22.33
N LEU A 158 -20.72 -9.73 -22.87
CA LEU A 158 -21.77 -10.49 -23.57
C LEU A 158 -22.60 -11.38 -22.65
N SER A 159 -22.29 -11.41 -21.35
CA SER A 159 -23.09 -12.17 -20.39
C SER A 159 -24.41 -11.46 -20.13
N GLU A 160 -25.49 -12.23 -19.98
CA GLU A 160 -26.77 -11.68 -19.53
C GLU A 160 -26.62 -10.96 -18.18
N LYS A 161 -27.33 -9.85 -18.02
CA LYS A 161 -27.34 -9.07 -16.78
C LYS A 161 -28.62 -9.36 -16.02
N LYS A 162 -28.49 -9.64 -14.72
CA LYS A 162 -29.62 -9.99 -13.86
C LYS A 162 -29.69 -9.10 -12.64
N TRP A 163 -30.93 -8.87 -12.20
CA TRP A 163 -31.27 -8.23 -10.95
C TRP A 163 -32.19 -9.15 -10.15
N CYS A 164 -31.76 -9.58 -8.97
CA CYS A 164 -32.50 -10.54 -8.14
C CYS A 164 -32.63 -10.02 -6.71
N ARG A 165 -33.72 -10.37 -6.03
CA ARG A 165 -33.83 -10.22 -4.58
C ARG A 165 -32.94 -11.28 -3.91
N ARG A 166 -32.16 -10.87 -2.89
CA ARG A 166 -31.20 -11.77 -2.22
C ARG A 166 -31.93 -12.92 -1.55
N GLY A 167 -31.51 -14.15 -1.87
CA GLY A 167 -32.10 -15.37 -1.31
C GLY A 167 -33.36 -15.86 -2.03
N ASP A 168 -33.81 -15.19 -3.09
CA ASP A 168 -34.99 -15.57 -3.87
C ASP A 168 -34.64 -15.64 -5.37
N ALA A 169 -34.31 -16.84 -5.85
CA ALA A 169 -33.96 -17.07 -7.24
C ALA A 169 -35.14 -16.84 -8.21
N SER A 170 -36.38 -16.94 -7.74
CA SER A 170 -37.57 -16.74 -8.58
C SER A 170 -37.81 -15.26 -8.92
N SER A 171 -37.25 -14.35 -8.13
CA SER A 171 -37.35 -12.90 -8.33
C SER A 171 -36.41 -12.33 -9.40
N CYS A 172 -35.56 -13.17 -10.01
CA CYS A 172 -34.54 -12.71 -10.94
C CYS A 172 -35.12 -12.18 -12.25
N LEU A 173 -34.85 -10.91 -12.54
CA LEU A 173 -35.13 -10.24 -13.81
C LEU A 173 -33.87 -10.27 -14.67
N SER A 174 -33.98 -10.57 -15.97
CA SER A 174 -32.83 -10.68 -16.88
C SER A 174 -33.02 -9.84 -18.14
N THR A 175 -31.93 -9.22 -18.61
CA THR A 175 -31.88 -8.52 -19.90
C THR A 175 -31.97 -9.45 -21.12
N GLY A 176 -31.76 -10.76 -20.91
CA GLY A 176 -31.69 -11.74 -22.00
C GLY A 176 -30.64 -11.36 -23.05
N SER A 177 -30.91 -11.69 -24.32
CA SER A 177 -30.02 -11.38 -25.44
C SER A 177 -30.11 -9.93 -25.94
N LYS A 178 -31.14 -9.17 -25.52
CA LYS A 178 -31.40 -7.81 -26.02
C LYS A 178 -30.61 -6.73 -25.28
N GLY A 179 -30.00 -7.06 -24.14
CA GLY A 179 -29.25 -6.10 -23.32
C GLY A 179 -30.13 -5.15 -22.50
N SER A 180 -31.45 -5.30 -22.55
CA SER A 180 -32.39 -4.50 -21.77
C SER A 180 -33.58 -5.32 -21.27
N TYR A 181 -34.13 -4.94 -20.12
CA TYR A 181 -35.36 -5.46 -19.54
C TYR A 181 -36.20 -4.29 -19.05
N GLU A 182 -37.53 -4.34 -19.20
CA GLU A 182 -38.39 -3.30 -18.65
C GLU A 182 -39.79 -3.82 -18.33
N ASP A 183 -40.25 -3.50 -17.13
CA ASP A 183 -41.65 -3.65 -16.70
C ASP A 183 -42.12 -2.39 -15.92
N ALA A 184 -43.24 -2.52 -15.19
CA ALA A 184 -43.85 -1.44 -14.43
C ALA A 184 -43.02 -0.94 -13.23
N SER A 185 -42.23 -1.81 -12.60
CA SER A 185 -41.48 -1.51 -11.37
C SER A 185 -39.96 -1.47 -11.57
N VAL A 186 -39.43 -2.12 -12.60
CA VAL A 186 -37.99 -2.22 -12.85
C VAL A 186 -37.66 -1.98 -14.33
N ALA A 187 -36.57 -1.26 -14.57
CA ALA A 187 -35.89 -1.24 -15.87
C ALA A 187 -34.41 -1.61 -15.69
N ILE A 188 -33.88 -2.43 -16.59
CA ILE A 188 -32.46 -2.78 -16.65
C ILE A 188 -31.95 -2.40 -18.04
N SER A 189 -30.84 -1.66 -18.10
CA SER A 189 -30.21 -1.27 -19.35
C SER A 189 -28.70 -1.48 -19.26
N ASP A 190 -28.16 -2.29 -20.15
CA ASP A 190 -26.73 -2.57 -20.26
C ASP A 190 -26.08 -1.68 -21.32
N ASP A 191 -24.97 -1.02 -20.96
CA ASP A 191 -24.22 -0.16 -21.88
C ASP A 191 -23.23 -0.91 -22.77
N ILE A 192 -23.09 -2.24 -22.60
CA ILE A 192 -22.17 -3.16 -23.30
C ILE A 192 -20.67 -2.81 -23.19
N THR A 193 -20.31 -1.74 -22.49
CA THR A 193 -18.94 -1.26 -22.33
C THR A 193 -18.34 -1.63 -20.99
N GLY A 194 -19.16 -1.77 -19.94
CA GLY A 194 -18.71 -2.12 -18.59
C GLY A 194 -19.68 -1.77 -17.47
N ALA A 195 -20.88 -1.26 -17.77
CA ALA A 195 -21.89 -1.01 -16.74
C ALA A 195 -23.30 -1.33 -17.23
N PHE A 196 -24.14 -1.80 -16.30
CA PHE A 196 -25.58 -1.83 -16.50
C PHE A 196 -26.25 -1.12 -15.33
N ASN A 197 -27.35 -0.44 -15.65
CA ASN A 197 -28.13 0.34 -14.71
C ASN A 197 -29.44 -0.39 -14.44
N VAL A 198 -29.78 -0.52 -13.15
CA VAL A 198 -31.08 -1.02 -12.69
C VAL A 198 -31.84 0.14 -12.09
N THR A 199 -32.94 0.54 -12.72
CA THR A 199 -33.83 1.59 -12.24
C THR A 199 -35.04 0.94 -11.57
N LEU A 200 -35.20 1.19 -10.27
CA LEU A 200 -36.42 0.87 -9.53
C LEU A 200 -37.37 2.04 -9.64
N LYS A 201 -38.59 1.79 -10.13
CA LYS A 201 -39.62 2.79 -10.42
C LYS A 201 -40.69 2.76 -9.32
N LYS A 202 -41.17 3.93 -8.92
CA LYS A 202 -42.29 4.08 -7.95
C LYS A 202 -42.09 3.25 -6.67
N LEU A 203 -40.92 3.40 -6.06
CA LEU A 203 -40.49 2.64 -4.88
C LEU A 203 -41.59 2.51 -3.83
N GLN A 204 -41.74 1.31 -3.29
CA GLN A 204 -42.62 1.00 -2.17
C GLN A 204 -41.78 0.63 -0.95
N MET A 205 -42.32 0.81 0.27
CA MET A 205 -41.61 0.36 1.48
C MET A 205 -41.26 -1.14 1.45
N SER A 206 -42.04 -1.97 0.74
CA SER A 206 -41.77 -3.40 0.54
C SER A 206 -40.58 -3.71 -0.38
N ASP A 207 -40.10 -2.72 -1.14
CA ASP A 207 -38.91 -2.86 -2.00
C ASP A 207 -37.61 -2.73 -1.21
N ALA A 208 -37.69 -2.37 0.08
CA ALA A 208 -36.53 -2.38 0.95
C ALA A 208 -35.99 -3.81 1.11
N GLY A 209 -34.68 -3.97 0.95
CA GLY A 209 -34.05 -5.29 1.06
C GLY A 209 -32.68 -5.41 0.42
N GLY A 210 -32.14 -6.62 0.52
CA GLY A 210 -30.94 -7.03 -0.18
C GLY A 210 -31.25 -7.50 -1.58
N TYR A 211 -30.43 -7.09 -2.53
CA TYR A 211 -30.50 -7.46 -3.94
C TYR A 211 -29.13 -7.88 -4.45
N LEU A 212 -29.12 -8.54 -5.61
CA LEU A 212 -27.94 -9.02 -6.31
C LEU A 212 -27.93 -8.44 -7.73
N CYS A 213 -26.84 -7.75 -8.06
CA CYS A 213 -26.47 -7.49 -9.44
C CYS A 213 -25.62 -8.65 -9.95
N SER A 214 -26.02 -9.25 -11.06
CA SER A 214 -25.29 -10.39 -11.64
C SER A 214 -24.97 -10.17 -13.11
N ALA A 215 -23.82 -10.67 -13.54
CA ALA A 215 -23.44 -10.79 -14.94
C ALA A 215 -22.85 -12.20 -15.14
N GLY A 216 -23.55 -13.04 -15.89
CA GLY A 216 -23.22 -14.46 -15.96
C GLY A 216 -23.33 -15.13 -14.58
N GLN A 217 -22.25 -15.78 -14.12
CA GLN A 217 -22.18 -16.43 -12.80
C GLN A 217 -21.64 -15.51 -11.69
N GLN A 218 -21.17 -14.32 -12.04
CA GLN A 218 -20.57 -13.38 -11.10
C GLN A 218 -21.66 -12.47 -10.54
N GLN A 219 -21.66 -12.26 -9.22
CA GLN A 219 -22.71 -11.52 -8.52
C GLN A 219 -22.16 -10.63 -7.41
N VAL A 220 -22.84 -9.52 -7.15
CA VAL A 220 -22.49 -8.58 -6.08
C VAL A 220 -23.73 -8.07 -5.35
N ASP A 221 -23.60 -7.93 -4.04
CA ASP A 221 -24.64 -7.48 -3.14
C ASP A 221 -24.88 -5.97 -3.16
N VAL A 222 -26.16 -5.61 -3.14
CA VAL A 222 -26.65 -4.23 -3.01
C VAL A 222 -27.73 -4.19 -1.93
N GLN A 223 -27.76 -3.14 -1.12
CA GLN A 223 -28.82 -2.89 -0.16
C GLN A 223 -29.67 -1.71 -0.62
N VAL A 224 -30.97 -1.93 -0.78
CA VAL A 224 -31.96 -0.91 -1.11
C VAL A 224 -32.67 -0.49 0.18
N GLN A 225 -32.65 0.80 0.46
CA GLN A 225 -33.39 1.43 1.55
C GLN A 225 -34.49 2.32 0.98
N VAL A 226 -35.69 2.20 1.54
CA VAL A 226 -36.81 3.07 1.18
C VAL A 226 -37.18 3.87 2.42
N ARG A 227 -37.31 5.19 2.24
CA ARG A 227 -37.74 6.11 3.28
C ARG A 227 -39.21 6.47 3.05
N PRO A 228 -40.00 6.65 4.13
CA PRO A 228 -41.37 7.12 4.01
C PRO A 228 -41.43 8.44 3.23
N HIS A 229 -42.51 8.61 2.48
CA HIS A 229 -42.77 9.87 1.77
C HIS A 229 -42.79 11.04 2.76
N GLY A 230 -42.00 12.09 2.50
CA GLY A 230 -41.92 13.28 3.36
C GLY A 230 -40.97 13.18 4.56
N SER A 231 -40.10 12.17 4.65
CA SER A 231 -39.06 12.16 5.69
C SER A 231 -37.89 13.08 5.31
N THR A 232 -37.76 14.22 5.98
CA THR A 232 -36.54 15.05 5.94
C THR A 232 -35.35 14.21 6.42
N LYS A 233 -34.18 14.33 5.79
CA LYS A 233 -32.92 13.74 6.30
C LYS A 233 -32.82 14.00 7.81
N PRO A 234 -32.41 13.03 8.65
CA PRO A 234 -32.18 13.32 10.06
C PRO A 234 -31.15 14.43 10.13
N VAL A 235 -31.56 15.57 10.70
CA VAL A 235 -30.65 16.63 11.13
C VAL A 235 -29.69 15.94 12.08
N THR A 236 -28.44 15.76 11.64
CA THR A 236 -27.38 15.24 12.49
C THR A 236 -27.24 16.23 13.64
N THR A 237 -27.76 15.87 14.81
CA THR A 237 -27.46 16.56 16.05
C THR A 237 -25.93 16.61 16.19
N PRO A 238 -25.34 17.77 16.51
CA PRO A 238 -23.91 17.88 16.71
C PRO A 238 -23.45 16.79 17.69
N PRO A 239 -22.37 16.05 17.41
CA PRO A 239 -21.85 15.10 18.36
C PRO A 239 -21.51 15.84 19.65
N THR A 240 -22.07 15.35 20.77
CA THR A 240 -21.69 15.75 22.12
C THR A 240 -20.16 15.74 22.23
N PRO A 241 -19.51 16.80 22.76
CA PRO A 241 -18.06 16.85 22.84
C PRO A 241 -17.54 15.68 23.68
N SER A 242 -16.89 14.71 23.05
CA SER A 242 -16.09 13.71 23.77
C SER A 242 -14.90 14.43 24.40
N GLN A 243 -14.81 14.36 25.74
CA GLN A 243 -13.79 15.06 26.52
C GLN A 243 -12.35 14.66 26.09
N PRO A 244 -11.46 15.62 25.78
CA PRO A 244 -10.10 15.36 25.26
C PRO A 244 -9.09 14.74 26.25
N TRP A 245 -9.48 14.56 27.51
CA TRP A 245 -8.54 14.40 28.62
C TRP A 245 -7.98 12.97 28.75
N TYR A 246 -8.61 11.98 28.11
CA TYR A 246 -8.18 10.58 28.20
C TYR A 246 -7.01 10.25 27.27
N HIS A 247 -6.85 10.92 26.13
CA HIS A 247 -5.75 10.62 25.19
C HIS A 247 -4.40 11.22 25.63
N TYR A 248 -4.43 12.38 26.30
CA TYR A 248 -3.23 13.03 26.84
C TYR A 248 -2.57 12.24 27.97
N ARG A 249 -3.35 11.50 28.78
CA ARG A 249 -2.82 10.67 29.87
C ARG A 249 -2.00 9.49 29.35
N TYR A 250 -2.48 8.79 28.31
CA TYR A 250 -1.73 7.68 27.70
C TYR A 250 -0.52 8.13 26.89
N MET A 251 -0.57 9.31 26.28
CA MET A 251 0.59 9.94 25.61
C MET A 251 1.71 10.27 26.63
N LEU A 252 1.37 10.87 27.78
CA LEU A 252 2.35 11.21 28.82
C LEU A 252 3.00 9.96 29.45
N GLU A 253 2.22 8.92 29.76
CA GLU A 253 2.72 7.64 30.27
C GLU A 253 3.67 6.96 29.26
N SER A 254 3.34 7.00 27.97
CA SER A 254 4.17 6.42 26.90
C SER A 254 5.49 7.18 26.69
N ILE A 255 5.48 8.51 26.82
CA ILE A 255 6.69 9.35 26.70
C ILE A 255 7.64 9.13 27.88
N VAL A 256 7.10 8.99 29.10
CA VAL A 256 7.89 8.69 30.30
C VAL A 256 8.50 7.27 30.21
N GLY A 257 7.75 6.30 29.69
CA GLY A 257 8.24 4.95 29.41
C GLY A 257 9.39 4.91 28.38
N CYS A 258 9.25 5.63 27.25
CA CYS A 258 10.30 5.67 26.23
C CYS A 258 11.57 6.40 26.71
N SER A 259 11.40 7.49 27.48
CA SER A 259 12.53 8.29 27.98
C SER A 259 13.37 7.51 29.01
N SER A 260 12.71 6.73 29.87
CA SER A 260 13.40 5.87 30.85
C SER A 260 14.14 4.70 30.19
N LEU A 261 13.55 4.07 29.17
CA LEU A 261 14.22 3.02 28.37
C LEU A 261 15.48 3.53 27.65
N LEU A 262 15.40 4.71 27.02
CA LEU A 262 16.55 5.30 26.33
C LEU A 262 17.67 5.67 27.31
N LEU A 263 17.34 6.17 28.51
CA LEU A 263 18.32 6.42 29.57
C LEU A 263 19.01 5.13 30.04
N LEU A 264 18.26 4.04 30.23
CA LEU A 264 18.82 2.75 30.63
C LEU A 264 19.75 2.18 29.56
N VAL A 265 19.38 2.27 28.28
CA VAL A 265 20.24 1.85 27.16
C VAL A 265 21.50 2.72 27.11
N GLY A 266 21.38 4.04 27.26
CA GLY A 266 22.51 4.96 27.32
C GLY A 266 23.48 4.64 28.47
N LEU A 267 22.94 4.40 29.67
CA LEU A 267 23.73 3.99 30.84
C LEU A 267 24.40 2.62 30.63
N ALA A 268 23.72 1.66 30.01
CA ALA A 268 24.29 0.35 29.69
C ALA A 268 25.42 0.47 28.66
N VAL A 269 25.29 1.33 27.65
CA VAL A 269 26.35 1.61 26.66
C VAL A 269 27.54 2.32 27.31
N LEU A 270 27.30 3.30 28.19
CA LEU A 270 28.34 3.96 28.98
C LEU A 270 29.06 2.98 29.90
N ALA A 271 28.32 2.13 30.63
CA ALA A 271 28.88 1.08 31.47
C ALA A 271 29.72 0.10 30.65
N ARG A 272 29.26 -0.33 29.47
CA ARG A 272 30.04 -1.16 28.54
C ARG A 272 31.30 -0.45 28.04
N LYS A 273 31.25 0.85 27.75
CA LYS A 273 32.45 1.64 27.37
C LYS A 273 33.43 1.76 28.52
N ILE A 274 32.97 1.98 29.75
CA ILE A 274 33.80 2.05 30.95
C ILE A 274 34.44 0.68 31.24
N GLN A 275 33.66 -0.40 31.15
CA GLN A 275 34.14 -1.79 31.27
C GLN A 275 35.21 -2.09 30.22
N ARG A 276 35.00 -1.73 28.95
CA ARG A 276 35.99 -1.89 27.87
C ARG A 276 37.26 -1.07 28.09
N LYS A 277 37.13 0.18 28.57
CA LYS A 277 38.30 1.00 28.94
C LYS A 277 39.08 0.41 30.11
N LYS A 278 38.38 -0.12 31.13
CA LYS A 278 39.00 -0.77 32.31
C LYS A 278 39.64 -2.12 31.97
N ALA A 279 39.09 -2.84 30.99
CA ALA A 279 39.72 -4.04 30.42
C ALA A 279 40.95 -3.69 29.57
N SER A 280 40.90 -2.60 28.79
CA SER A 280 42.03 -2.13 27.99
C SER A 280 43.17 -1.56 28.84
N SER A 281 42.87 -0.90 29.97
CA SER A 281 43.90 -0.43 30.90
C SER A 281 44.56 -1.60 31.65
N ARG A 282 43.79 -2.59 32.10
CA ARG A 282 44.34 -3.82 32.70
C ARG A 282 45.18 -4.62 31.70
N PHE A 283 44.80 -4.64 30.43
CA PHE A 283 45.58 -5.31 29.38
C PHE A 283 46.95 -4.64 29.18
N LYS A 284 46.98 -3.29 29.11
CA LYS A 284 48.25 -2.54 29.03
C LYS A 284 49.16 -2.73 30.26
N GLU A 285 48.58 -2.80 31.45
CA GLU A 285 49.33 -3.04 32.69
C GLU A 285 49.87 -4.48 32.76
N THR A 286 49.20 -5.45 32.15
CA THR A 286 49.70 -6.85 32.07
C THR A 286 50.82 -7.01 31.03
N GLU A 287 50.84 -6.16 30.00
CA GLU A 287 51.86 -6.15 28.93
C GLU A 287 53.19 -5.52 29.40
N GLU A 288 53.17 -4.60 30.37
CA GLU A 288 54.39 -4.03 30.98
C GLU A 288 55.06 -4.96 32.02
N ILE A 289 54.38 -5.97 32.55
CA ILE A 289 54.90 -6.85 33.62
C ILE A 289 55.65 -8.09 33.07
N PHE A 290 55.47 -8.46 31.79
CA PHE A 290 56.15 -9.62 31.17
C PHE A 290 56.60 -9.33 29.72
N PRO A 291 57.86 -8.91 29.48
CA PRO A 291 58.31 -8.48 28.16
C PRO A 291 58.74 -9.61 27.20
N ASP A 292 58.96 -10.84 27.70
CA ASP A 292 59.50 -11.94 26.90
C ASP A 292 58.41 -12.93 26.44
N ASN A 293 57.68 -12.57 25.38
CA ASN A 293 57.18 -13.45 24.30
C ASN A 293 55.85 -12.95 23.66
N PRO A 294 55.90 -12.04 22.67
CA PRO A 294 54.71 -11.48 22.02
C PRO A 294 54.09 -12.38 20.93
N LYS A 295 54.60 -13.61 20.69
CA LYS A 295 54.10 -14.49 19.63
C LYS A 295 52.98 -15.45 20.08
N GLY A 296 53.00 -15.95 21.32
CA GLY A 296 52.01 -16.91 21.80
C GLY A 296 50.58 -16.37 21.99
N MET A 297 50.43 -15.06 22.22
CA MET A 297 49.11 -14.47 22.50
C MET A 297 48.30 -14.15 21.23
N ARG A 298 48.96 -14.02 20.06
CA ARG A 298 48.28 -13.78 18.78
C ARG A 298 47.58 -15.03 18.24
N ASP A 299 48.07 -16.22 18.59
CA ASP A 299 47.52 -17.49 18.11
C ASP A 299 46.20 -17.88 18.82
N LEU A 300 45.99 -17.43 20.07
CA LEU A 300 44.70 -17.62 20.76
C LEU A 300 43.58 -16.72 20.22
N GLN A 301 43.93 -15.58 19.60
CA GLN A 301 42.95 -14.66 19.02
C GLN A 301 42.47 -15.14 17.64
N ARG A 302 43.27 -15.92 16.91
CA ARG A 302 42.90 -16.53 15.61
C ARG A 302 41.95 -17.74 15.74
N SER A 303 41.84 -18.35 16.92
CA SER A 303 40.94 -19.49 17.19
C SER A 303 39.43 -19.12 17.27
N LYS A 304 39.07 -17.83 17.36
CA LYS A 304 37.66 -17.39 17.51
C LYS A 304 36.92 -17.05 16.21
N GLU A 305 37.58 -17.11 15.05
CA GLU A 305 36.96 -16.84 13.74
C GLU A 305 36.88 -18.12 12.89
N HIS A 306 36.06 -19.09 13.30
CA HIS A 306 35.56 -20.11 12.36
C HIS A 306 34.18 -19.68 11.85
N ILE A 307 34.13 -19.23 10.59
CA ILE A 307 32.88 -18.90 9.89
C ILE A 307 32.35 -20.16 9.19
N ILE A 308 31.15 -20.59 9.55
CA ILE A 308 30.40 -21.67 8.87
C ILE A 308 29.76 -21.10 7.60
N LYS A 309 30.05 -21.69 6.43
CA LYS A 309 29.30 -21.45 5.18
C LYS A 309 28.53 -22.73 4.82
N ILE A 310 27.23 -22.60 4.57
CA ILE A 310 26.34 -23.67 4.12
C ILE A 310 26.14 -23.49 2.60
N ASP A 311 26.45 -24.52 1.82
CA ASP A 311 26.13 -24.57 0.38
C ASP A 311 24.64 -24.94 0.17
N ASN A 312 24.08 -24.58 -1.00
CA ASN A 312 22.69 -24.79 -1.44
C ASN A 312 22.23 -26.26 -1.53
N LYS A 313 23.04 -27.22 -1.05
CA LYS A 313 22.68 -28.63 -0.85
C LYS A 313 22.85 -29.12 0.60
N GLY A 314 23.13 -28.25 1.56
CA GLY A 314 23.05 -28.54 3.00
C GLY A 314 24.23 -29.31 3.62
N THR A 315 25.40 -29.34 2.98
CA THR A 315 26.61 -29.99 3.55
C THR A 315 27.59 -28.94 4.11
N ILE A 316 28.11 -29.18 5.33
CA ILE A 316 29.04 -28.27 6.04
C ILE A 316 30.48 -28.72 5.77
N ASN A 317 31.32 -27.85 5.19
CA ASN A 317 32.76 -28.09 5.04
C ASN A 317 33.57 -27.01 5.76
N LEU A 318 34.52 -27.43 6.61
CA LEU A 318 35.51 -26.59 7.27
C LEU A 318 36.76 -26.48 6.37
N LEU A 319 37.10 -25.28 5.92
CA LEU A 319 38.36 -25.01 5.22
C LEU A 319 39.36 -24.36 6.19
N ALA A 320 40.53 -24.98 6.31
CA ALA A 320 41.68 -24.44 7.04
C ALA A 320 42.63 -23.76 6.04
N TYR A 321 42.91 -22.47 6.28
CA TYR A 321 44.09 -21.74 5.77
C TYR A 321 44.57 -20.79 6.85
#